data_AF-A0A241V877-F1
#
_entry.id   AF-A0A241V877-F1
#
_cell.length_a   1.000
_cell.length_b   1.000
_cell.length_c   1.000
_cell.angle_alpha   90.00
_cell.angle_beta   90.00
_cell.angle_gamma   90.00
#
_symmetry.space_group_name_H-M   'P 1'
#
loop_
_entity.id
_entity.type
_entity.pdbx_description
1 polymer ?
#
loop_
_entity_poly.entity_id
_entity_poly.type
_entity_poly.pdbx_seq_one_letter_code
_entity_poly.pdbx_strand_id
1 'polypeptide(L)'
;MSDQNDKLKQLKTSSMDRRLSIAKASLLAGTRWAASSATTMFSNEADKEKKRKKAMKEQADYLVSEIGKLKGSIVKIGQMMALYGEHFLPEEITQALNTLNNQTIALAWPAIKEHLEQQLGSKLNDLTIDHEPLGTASLAQVHRATRKSDGLEIVLKIQYPGVADAIDSDMSLFKNMLKLTRMVPQTREFDQWFDEVREMMHREVDYDIEAATTRRFAERLKDDPRYIVPQIIDDYCTDQILCMTFERGVPINSPVMLSLPQERRNQIGEASLEIAVREIFEWGEMQTDPNFGNYLVRLGNGSDSQDKIILLDFGAIRQFDEHLLSVARNLIQAGYRHDSDEMVRAMTGYEFFDSIPQSIKPDMAKVFLLATEAFSTTANNPDLPEGVMDEQQRYDWKKSQLHSRVMQRASKSMASRYFSVPPKEFMFISRKFIGAYTFMTVIDAKTNVRKMVAKFL
;
A
#
# COMPACT_ATOMS: atom_id res chain seq x y z
N MET A 1 -11.65 0.59 -27.14
CA MET A 1 -11.89 1.96 -27.60
C MET A 1 -12.74 2.64 -26.54
N SER A 2 -12.13 3.32 -25.57
CA SER A 2 -12.86 4.19 -24.65
C SER A 2 -13.04 5.54 -25.34
N ASP A 3 -14.28 6.03 -25.40
CA ASP A 3 -14.60 7.32 -26.01
C ASP A 3 -13.77 8.45 -25.40
N GLN A 4 -13.26 9.35 -26.24
CA GLN A 4 -12.51 10.56 -25.85
C GLN A 4 -13.31 11.53 -24.95
N ASN A 5 -14.60 11.26 -24.70
CA ASN A 5 -15.53 12.13 -23.98
C ASN A 5 -15.46 12.07 -22.45
N ASP A 6 -14.73 11.11 -21.86
CA ASP A 6 -14.65 10.98 -20.39
C ASP A 6 -13.47 11.72 -19.74
N LYS A 7 -12.56 12.35 -20.50
CA LYS A 7 -11.38 13.04 -19.94
C LYS A 7 -11.73 14.42 -19.37
N LEU A 8 -11.22 14.72 -18.17
CA LEU A 8 -11.44 16.00 -17.50
C LEU A 8 -10.57 17.09 -18.11
N LYS A 9 -11.17 18.25 -18.44
CA LYS A 9 -10.43 19.41 -18.97
C LYS A 9 -9.67 20.18 -17.89
N GLN A 10 -10.19 20.20 -16.66
CA GLN A 10 -9.58 20.81 -15.48
C GLN A 10 -9.99 20.04 -14.22
N LEU A 11 -9.07 19.91 -13.26
CA LEU A 11 -9.41 19.55 -11.88
C LEU A 11 -10.04 20.77 -11.20
N LYS A 12 -11.12 20.57 -10.44
CA LYS A 12 -11.68 21.62 -9.58
C LYS A 12 -10.71 21.85 -8.41
N THR A 13 -9.76 22.76 -8.58
CA THR A 13 -8.71 23.08 -7.59
C THR A 13 -9.01 24.30 -6.73
N SER A 14 -10.05 25.07 -7.05
CA SER A 14 -10.44 26.25 -6.27
C SER A 14 -10.97 25.85 -4.88
N SER A 15 -10.34 26.40 -3.83
CA SER A 15 -10.71 26.17 -2.43
C SER A 15 -12.16 26.59 -2.11
N MET A 16 -12.71 27.56 -2.86
CA MET A 16 -14.06 28.07 -2.68
C MET A 16 -15.13 27.09 -3.20
N ASP A 17 -14.92 26.48 -4.36
CA ASP A 17 -15.86 25.52 -4.94
C ASP A 17 -15.94 24.24 -4.10
N ARG A 18 -14.79 23.77 -3.60
CA ARG A 18 -14.73 22.62 -2.68
C ARG A 18 -15.43 22.90 -1.35
N ARG A 19 -15.23 24.09 -0.78
CA ARG A 19 -15.91 24.53 0.46
C ARG A 19 -17.43 24.58 0.29
N LEU A 20 -17.94 25.02 -0.86
CA LEU A 20 -19.38 25.13 -1.11
C LEU A 20 -20.05 23.76 -1.30
N SER A 21 -19.43 22.84 -2.05
CA SER A 21 -19.90 21.46 -2.18
C SER A 21 -19.98 20.75 -0.83
N ILE A 22 -19.01 21.01 0.06
CA ILE A 22 -18.93 20.36 1.37
C ILE A 22 -19.85 21.01 2.41
N ALA A 23 -20.04 22.33 2.35
CA ALA A 23 -21.07 22.99 3.16
C ALA A 23 -22.44 22.38 2.88
N LYS A 24 -22.76 22.12 1.60
CA LYS A 24 -24.00 21.45 1.19
C LYS A 24 -24.08 20.01 1.68
N ALA A 25 -22.99 19.24 1.59
CA ALA A 25 -22.94 17.87 2.10
C ALA A 25 -23.09 17.79 3.64
N SER A 26 -22.45 18.72 4.35
CA SER A 26 -22.52 18.83 5.81
C SER A 26 -23.93 19.20 6.29
N LEU A 27 -24.62 20.09 5.56
CA LEU A 27 -26.02 20.48 5.83
C LEU A 27 -26.99 19.29 5.66
N LEU A 28 -26.76 18.45 4.65
CA LEU A 28 -27.58 17.27 4.38
C LEU A 28 -27.33 16.14 5.40
N ALA A 29 -26.09 15.97 5.87
CA ALA A 29 -25.79 15.02 6.94
C ALA A 29 -26.42 15.45 8.28
N GLY A 30 -26.39 16.75 8.61
CA GLY A 30 -27.00 17.29 9.84
C GLY A 30 -28.52 17.14 9.90
N THR A 31 -29.23 17.30 8.77
CA THR A 31 -30.70 17.16 8.71
C THR A 31 -31.16 15.70 8.86
N ARG A 32 -30.39 14.71 8.37
CA ARG A 32 -30.68 13.29 8.58
C ARG A 32 -30.51 12.83 10.03
N TRP A 33 -29.59 13.45 10.77
CA TRP A 33 -29.34 13.13 12.18
C TRP A 33 -30.54 13.43 13.09
N ALA A 34 -31.21 14.56 12.85
CA ALA A 34 -32.41 14.97 13.60
C ALA A 34 -33.57 13.96 13.47
N ALA A 35 -33.70 13.29 12.33
CA ALA A 35 -34.75 12.29 12.09
C ALA A 35 -34.45 10.94 12.77
N SER A 36 -33.19 10.53 12.87
CA SER A 36 -32.79 9.21 13.43
C SER A 36 -32.81 9.13 14.97
N SER A 37 -32.66 10.28 15.64
CA SER A 37 -32.63 10.35 17.11
C SER A 37 -34.03 10.23 17.76
N ALA A 38 -35.10 10.50 17.00
CA ALA A 38 -36.47 10.43 17.52
C ALA A 38 -37.00 8.98 17.70
N THR A 39 -36.39 7.98 17.06
CA THR A 39 -36.87 6.58 17.03
C THR A 39 -36.08 5.61 17.91
N THR A 40 -35.06 6.09 18.63
CA THR A 40 -34.12 5.25 19.41
C THR A 40 -34.49 5.09 20.90
N MET A 41 -35.45 5.87 21.42
CA MET A 41 -35.81 5.84 22.86
C MET A 41 -36.55 4.57 23.32
N PHE A 42 -37.07 3.73 22.41
CA PHE A 42 -37.92 2.56 22.77
C PHE A 42 -37.42 1.19 22.27
N SER A 43 -36.15 1.04 21.87
CA SER A 43 -35.61 -0.24 21.33
C SER A 43 -34.74 -1.02 22.33
N ASN A 44 -34.72 -2.35 22.24
CA ASN A 44 -33.84 -3.23 23.04
C ASN A 44 -32.36 -3.10 22.60
N GLU A 45 -31.38 -3.48 23.43
CA GLU A 45 -29.95 -3.19 23.17
C GLU A 45 -29.41 -3.74 21.84
N ALA A 46 -29.77 -4.98 21.47
CA ALA A 46 -29.36 -5.58 20.20
C ALA A 46 -29.95 -4.84 18.97
N ASP A 47 -31.18 -4.32 19.08
CA ASP A 47 -31.81 -3.53 18.02
C ASP A 47 -31.24 -2.10 17.95
N LYS A 48 -30.83 -1.53 19.08
CA LYS A 48 -30.10 -0.25 19.13
C LYS A 48 -28.76 -0.38 18.42
N GLU A 49 -28.01 -1.44 18.68
CA GLU A 49 -26.71 -1.67 18.04
C GLU A 49 -26.86 -1.87 16.52
N LYS A 50 -27.82 -2.70 16.09
CA LYS A 50 -28.10 -2.93 14.67
C LYS A 50 -28.54 -1.65 13.94
N LYS A 51 -29.39 -0.83 14.56
CA LYS A 51 -29.78 0.49 14.02
C LYS A 51 -28.59 1.45 13.97
N ARG A 52 -27.70 1.43 14.96
CA ARG A 52 -26.50 2.28 14.99
C ARG A 52 -25.51 1.89 13.88
N LYS A 53 -25.24 0.60 13.69
CA LYS A 53 -24.41 0.11 12.57
C LYS A 53 -25.00 0.46 11.21
N LYS A 54 -26.32 0.29 11.04
CA LYS A 54 -27.01 0.67 9.80
C LYS A 54 -26.89 2.17 9.51
N ALA A 55 -27.13 3.03 10.50
CA ALA A 55 -26.99 4.48 10.35
C ALA A 55 -25.54 4.88 10.05
N MET A 56 -24.55 4.25 10.69
CA MET A 56 -23.13 4.49 10.43
C MET A 56 -22.76 4.11 9.00
N LYS A 57 -23.23 2.96 8.51
CA LYS A 57 -23.02 2.52 7.13
C LYS A 57 -23.62 3.49 6.11
N GLU A 58 -24.88 3.88 6.28
CA GLU A 58 -25.55 4.85 5.38
C GLU A 58 -24.80 6.19 5.34
N GLN A 59 -24.24 6.62 6.48
CA GLN A 59 -23.46 7.83 6.58
C GLN A 59 -22.08 7.68 5.92
N ALA A 60 -21.43 6.52 6.09
CA ALA A 60 -20.15 6.18 5.46
C ALA A 60 -20.28 6.12 3.93
N ASP A 61 -21.33 5.48 3.43
CA ASP A 61 -21.65 5.42 1.99
C ASP A 61 -21.89 6.84 1.43
N TYR A 62 -22.60 7.69 2.18
CA TYR A 62 -22.79 9.09 1.81
C TYR A 62 -21.48 9.86 1.75
N LEU A 63 -20.64 9.74 2.78
CA LEU A 63 -19.33 10.38 2.87
C LEU A 63 -18.46 9.99 1.66
N VAL A 64 -18.37 8.70 1.35
CA VAL A 64 -17.61 8.18 0.21
C VAL A 64 -18.15 8.70 -1.11
N SER A 65 -19.47 8.79 -1.25
CA SER A 65 -20.10 9.36 -2.45
C SER A 65 -19.73 10.83 -2.67
N GLU A 66 -19.56 11.62 -1.60
CA GLU A 66 -19.15 13.02 -1.68
C GLU A 66 -17.64 13.16 -1.92
N ILE A 67 -16.81 12.35 -1.26
CA ILE A 67 -15.36 12.25 -1.50
C ILE A 67 -15.09 11.88 -2.97
N GLY A 68 -15.80 10.88 -3.50
CA GLY A 68 -15.64 10.43 -4.89
C GLY A 68 -15.96 11.51 -5.93
N LYS A 69 -16.80 12.50 -5.58
CA LYS A 69 -17.11 13.64 -6.47
C LYS A 69 -15.98 14.67 -6.53
N LEU A 70 -15.15 14.76 -5.48
CA LEU A 70 -14.11 15.78 -5.37
C LEU A 70 -12.84 15.42 -6.16
N LYS A 71 -12.59 14.12 -6.39
CA LYS A 71 -11.46 13.55 -7.17
C LYS A 71 -10.07 14.02 -6.69
N GLY A 72 -8.99 13.42 -7.20
CA GLY A 72 -7.62 13.83 -6.89
C GLY A 72 -7.17 13.52 -5.46
N SER A 73 -6.53 14.49 -4.80
CA SER A 73 -5.99 14.44 -3.43
C SER A 73 -6.95 13.85 -2.41
N ILE A 74 -8.23 14.22 -2.44
CA ILE A 74 -9.24 13.76 -1.48
C ILE A 74 -9.53 12.25 -1.59
N VAL A 75 -9.44 11.67 -2.80
CA VAL A 75 -9.56 10.23 -3.00
C VAL A 75 -8.34 9.51 -2.43
N LYS A 76 -7.12 10.02 -2.69
CA LYS A 76 -5.89 9.45 -2.11
C LYS A 76 -5.90 9.55 -0.58
N ILE A 77 -6.37 10.65 0.00
CA ILE A 77 -6.56 10.78 1.46
C ILE A 77 -7.47 9.66 1.96
N GLY A 78 -8.65 9.47 1.34
CA GLY A 78 -9.56 8.38 1.68
C GLY A 78 -8.92 6.99 1.57
N GLN A 79 -8.12 6.75 0.54
CA GLN A 79 -7.38 5.50 0.34
C GLN A 79 -6.31 5.29 1.41
N MET A 80 -5.51 6.31 1.73
CA MET A 80 -4.52 6.26 2.80
C MET A 80 -5.22 6.03 4.14
N MET A 81 -6.38 6.65 4.37
CA MET A 81 -7.14 6.42 5.59
C MET A 81 -7.78 5.03 5.65
N ALA A 82 -8.24 4.46 4.53
CA ALA A 82 -8.70 3.07 4.50
C ALA A 82 -7.53 2.13 4.80
N LEU A 83 -6.40 2.38 4.15
CA LEU A 83 -5.18 1.60 4.30
C LEU A 83 -4.62 1.69 5.72
N TYR A 84 -4.62 2.86 6.36
CA TYR A 84 -3.99 3.07 7.67
C TYR A 84 -4.96 3.19 8.84
N GLY A 85 -6.28 3.11 8.60
CA GLY A 85 -7.32 3.48 9.56
C GLY A 85 -8.15 2.35 10.11
N GLU A 86 -7.89 1.07 9.80
CA GLU A 86 -8.65 -0.07 10.32
C GLU A 86 -8.80 -0.08 11.86
N HIS A 87 -7.86 0.54 12.58
CA HIS A 87 -7.88 0.64 14.05
C HIS A 87 -8.42 1.98 14.59
N PHE A 88 -8.52 3.01 13.75
CA PHE A 88 -8.94 4.37 14.14
C PHE A 88 -10.33 4.73 13.61
N LEU A 89 -10.77 4.05 12.56
CA LEU A 89 -12.04 4.23 11.90
C LEU A 89 -12.95 3.04 12.18
N PRO A 90 -14.26 3.26 12.40
CA PRO A 90 -15.25 2.20 12.40
C PRO A 90 -15.14 1.33 11.13
N GLU A 91 -15.38 0.02 11.27
CA GLU A 91 -15.29 -0.95 10.17
C GLU A 91 -16.14 -0.53 8.96
N GLU A 92 -17.34 0.02 9.20
CA GLU A 92 -18.23 0.48 8.14
C GLU A 92 -17.61 1.62 7.31
N ILE A 93 -16.81 2.49 7.94
CA ILE A 93 -16.13 3.60 7.26
C ILE A 93 -14.94 3.08 6.47
N THR A 94 -14.13 2.21 7.07
CA THR A 94 -12.98 1.62 6.37
C THR A 94 -13.42 0.81 5.15
N GLN A 95 -14.49 0.00 5.29
CA GLN A 95 -15.09 -0.71 4.16
C GLN A 95 -15.58 0.25 3.07
N ALA A 96 -16.27 1.33 3.44
CA ALA A 96 -16.74 2.32 2.49
C ALA A 96 -15.56 3.01 1.78
N LEU A 97 -14.53 3.46 2.51
CA LEU A 97 -13.35 4.10 1.92
C LEU A 97 -12.58 3.15 0.98
N ASN A 98 -12.55 1.85 1.28
CA ASN A 98 -12.00 0.82 0.39
C ASN A 98 -12.76 0.70 -0.94
N THR A 99 -14.01 1.20 -1.03
CA THR A 99 -14.76 1.25 -2.30
C THR A 99 -14.43 2.47 -3.16
N LEU A 100 -13.58 3.40 -2.68
CA LEU A 100 -13.09 4.50 -3.50
C LEU A 100 -12.28 3.93 -4.67
N ASN A 101 -12.92 3.82 -5.82
CA ASN A 101 -12.33 3.25 -7.03
C ASN A 101 -11.02 3.96 -7.40
N ASN A 102 -10.02 3.17 -7.81
CA ASN A 102 -8.78 3.64 -8.45
C ASN A 102 -9.00 4.28 -9.84
N GLN A 103 -10.24 4.43 -10.29
CA GLN A 103 -10.55 5.01 -11.60
C GLN A 103 -10.43 6.54 -11.54
N THR A 104 -9.19 7.01 -11.42
CA THR A 104 -8.87 8.42 -11.62
C THR A 104 -8.96 8.72 -13.11
N ILE A 105 -9.87 9.62 -13.46
CA ILE A 105 -10.01 10.11 -14.83
C ILE A 105 -8.78 10.93 -15.18
N ALA A 106 -8.09 10.56 -16.27
CA ALA A 106 -6.97 11.31 -16.81
C ALA A 106 -7.38 12.75 -17.16
N LEU A 107 -6.47 13.70 -16.92
CA LEU A 107 -6.60 15.01 -17.54
C LEU A 107 -6.43 14.87 -19.06
N ALA A 108 -7.16 15.72 -19.78
CA ALA A 108 -7.01 15.82 -21.22
C ALA A 108 -5.59 16.29 -21.57
N TRP A 109 -5.04 15.76 -22.67
CA TRP A 109 -3.68 16.05 -23.13
C TRP A 109 -3.32 17.55 -23.18
N PRO A 110 -4.19 18.48 -23.62
CA PRO A 110 -3.85 19.90 -23.63
C PRO A 110 -3.45 20.46 -22.26
N ALA A 111 -4.14 20.06 -21.19
CA ALA A 111 -3.82 20.51 -19.83
C ALA A 111 -2.49 19.94 -19.34
N ILE A 112 -2.18 18.70 -19.72
CA ILE A 112 -0.91 18.05 -19.40
C ILE A 112 0.24 18.65 -20.20
N LYS A 113 0.04 18.93 -21.48
CA LYS A 113 1.03 19.58 -22.34
C LYS A 113 1.39 20.95 -21.82
N GLU A 114 0.41 21.77 -21.45
CA GLU A 114 0.64 23.09 -20.84
C GLU A 114 1.46 22.96 -19.55
N HIS A 115 1.13 21.98 -18.70
CA HIS A 115 1.89 21.74 -17.49
C HIS A 115 3.34 21.28 -17.75
N LEU A 116 3.53 20.37 -18.71
CA LEU A 116 4.85 19.93 -19.16
C LEU A 116 5.68 21.10 -19.74
N GLU A 117 5.06 22.01 -20.49
CA GLU A 117 5.72 23.21 -21.04
C GLU A 117 6.21 24.14 -19.92
N GLN A 118 5.41 24.33 -18.87
CA GLN A 118 5.80 25.14 -17.70
C GLN A 118 6.98 24.53 -16.93
N GLN A 119 7.02 23.21 -16.80
CA GLN A 119 8.04 22.50 -16.03
C GLN A 119 9.34 22.24 -16.81
N LEU A 120 9.25 21.81 -18.07
CA LEU A 120 10.40 21.40 -18.88
C LEU A 120 10.90 22.48 -19.84
N GLY A 121 10.10 23.52 -20.10
CA GLY A 121 10.44 24.59 -21.04
C GLY A 121 10.87 24.05 -22.41
N SER A 122 12.03 24.49 -22.89
CA SER A 122 12.55 24.08 -24.21
C SER A 122 12.89 22.59 -24.29
N LYS A 123 13.19 21.92 -23.17
CA LYS A 123 13.55 20.48 -23.14
C LYS A 123 12.40 19.58 -23.59
N LEU A 124 11.15 20.05 -23.49
CA LEU A 124 10.00 19.32 -24.01
C LEU A 124 10.14 19.03 -25.52
N ASN A 125 10.81 19.90 -26.27
CA ASN A 125 11.03 19.73 -27.70
C ASN A 125 11.94 18.55 -28.03
N ASP A 126 12.71 18.04 -27.06
CA ASP A 126 13.58 16.88 -27.21
C ASP A 126 12.79 15.56 -27.19
N LEU A 127 11.50 15.61 -26.82
CA LEU A 127 10.67 14.45 -26.59
C LEU A 127 9.55 14.31 -27.63
N THR A 128 9.24 13.08 -27.98
CA THR A 128 7.97 12.70 -28.65
C THR A 128 7.14 11.96 -27.61
N ILE A 129 6.00 12.52 -27.20
CA ILE A 129 5.20 12.01 -26.07
C ILE A 129 3.90 11.41 -26.57
N ASP A 130 3.55 10.22 -26.07
CA ASP A 130 2.25 9.60 -26.32
C ASP A 130 1.15 10.38 -25.59
N HIS A 131 0.14 10.87 -26.32
CA HIS A 131 -0.93 11.67 -25.74
C HIS A 131 -1.88 10.86 -24.84
N GLU A 132 -1.93 9.55 -25.05
CA GLU A 132 -2.66 8.62 -24.18
C GLU A 132 -1.77 8.21 -23.01
N PRO A 133 -2.20 8.40 -21.76
CA PRO A 133 -1.40 7.99 -20.62
C PRO A 133 -1.30 6.46 -20.56
N LEU A 134 -0.13 5.95 -20.15
CA LEU A 134 0.07 4.53 -19.82
C LEU A 134 -0.75 4.12 -18.60
N GLY A 135 -0.93 5.05 -17.67
CA GLY A 135 -1.67 4.83 -16.43
C GLY A 135 -2.01 6.14 -15.74
N THR A 136 -3.03 6.09 -14.90
CA THR A 136 -3.41 7.18 -14.00
C THR A 136 -3.25 6.74 -12.56
N ALA A 137 -2.73 7.63 -11.74
CA ALA A 137 -2.67 7.49 -10.29
C ALA A 137 -3.56 8.58 -9.66
N SER A 138 -3.77 8.50 -8.34
CA SER A 138 -4.65 9.44 -7.64
C SER A 138 -4.15 10.90 -7.69
N LEU A 139 -2.83 11.12 -7.79
CA LEU A 139 -2.19 12.45 -7.78
C LEU A 139 -1.42 12.79 -9.07
N ALA A 140 -1.31 11.85 -10.00
CA ALA A 140 -0.45 11.98 -11.17
C ALA A 140 -0.99 11.16 -12.35
N GLN A 141 -0.48 11.43 -13.54
CA GLN A 141 -0.63 10.53 -14.67
C GLN A 141 0.70 10.26 -15.35
N VAL A 142 0.80 9.10 -15.98
CA VAL A 142 2.05 8.54 -16.48
C VAL A 142 2.00 8.48 -18.00
N HIS A 143 2.94 9.13 -18.67
CA HIS A 143 3.06 9.15 -20.13
C HIS A 143 4.34 8.47 -20.60
N ARG A 144 4.25 7.73 -21.70
CA ARG A 144 5.43 7.25 -22.41
C ARG A 144 5.94 8.35 -23.33
N ALA A 145 7.25 8.45 -23.45
CA ALA A 145 7.90 9.33 -24.40
C ALA A 145 9.14 8.66 -25.01
N THR A 146 9.57 9.19 -26.14
CA THR A 146 10.84 8.83 -26.77
C THR A 146 11.69 10.07 -26.90
N ARG A 147 12.93 9.99 -26.39
CA ARG A 147 13.94 11.04 -26.56
C ARG A 147 14.45 11.03 -28.00
N LYS A 148 14.38 12.18 -28.68
CA LYS A 148 14.67 12.29 -30.12
C LYS A 148 16.14 12.11 -30.47
N SER A 149 17.05 12.44 -29.54
CA SER A 149 18.49 12.41 -29.81
C SER A 149 19.04 10.99 -30.02
N ASP A 150 18.49 9.99 -29.33
CA ASP A 150 19.02 8.63 -29.29
C ASP A 150 17.95 7.54 -29.34
N GLY A 151 16.67 7.91 -29.35
CA GLY A 151 15.56 6.96 -29.36
C GLY A 151 15.28 6.32 -28.01
N LEU A 152 15.88 6.81 -26.90
CA LEU A 152 15.65 6.24 -25.58
C LEU A 152 14.18 6.37 -25.19
N GLU A 153 13.58 5.26 -24.78
CA GLU A 153 12.22 5.23 -24.27
C GLU A 153 12.20 5.58 -22.79
N ILE A 154 11.35 6.54 -22.44
CA ILE A 154 11.23 7.07 -21.08
C ILE A 154 9.77 7.15 -20.66
N VAL A 155 9.57 7.28 -19.36
CA VAL A 155 8.30 7.52 -18.72
C VAL A 155 8.36 8.88 -18.03
N LEU A 156 7.29 9.66 -18.17
CA LEU A 156 7.05 10.90 -17.45
C LEU A 156 5.88 10.65 -16.48
N LYS A 157 6.18 10.56 -15.18
CA LYS A 157 5.18 10.60 -14.11
C LYS A 157 4.94 12.08 -13.79
N ILE A 158 3.76 12.57 -14.14
CA ILE A 158 3.42 14.00 -14.14
C ILE A 158 2.40 14.25 -13.04
N GLN A 159 2.76 15.06 -12.04
CA GLN A 159 1.82 15.46 -11.00
C GLN A 159 0.67 16.27 -11.60
N TYR A 160 -0.50 16.15 -10.99
CA TYR A 160 -1.59 17.03 -11.36
C TYR A 160 -1.31 18.47 -10.89
N PRO A 161 -1.52 19.48 -11.76
CA PRO A 161 -1.25 20.87 -11.40
C PRO A 161 -1.97 21.30 -10.12
N GLY A 162 -1.22 21.86 -9.17
CA GLY A 162 -1.74 22.37 -7.89
C GLY A 162 -2.15 21.30 -6.87
N VAL A 163 -1.83 20.01 -7.10
CA VAL A 163 -2.17 18.95 -6.15
C VAL A 163 -1.35 19.05 -4.87
N ALA A 164 -0.04 19.32 -4.97
CA ALA A 164 0.87 19.47 -3.83
C ALA A 164 0.44 20.64 -2.92
N ASP A 165 0.17 21.81 -3.52
CA ASP A 165 -0.28 23.00 -2.80
C ASP A 165 -1.63 22.80 -2.08
N ALA A 166 -2.47 21.91 -2.59
CA ALA A 166 -3.80 21.67 -2.06
C ALA A 166 -3.82 20.70 -0.86
N ILE A 167 -2.74 19.94 -0.61
CA ILE A 167 -2.72 18.84 0.38
C ILE A 167 -3.22 19.28 1.75
N ASP A 168 -2.64 20.33 2.34
CA ASP A 168 -3.00 20.75 3.70
C ASP A 168 -4.43 21.26 3.78
N SER A 169 -4.89 21.95 2.73
CA SER A 169 -6.26 22.45 2.65
C SER A 169 -7.28 21.31 2.52
N ASP A 170 -6.96 20.29 1.74
CA ASP A 170 -7.79 19.11 1.53
C ASP A 170 -7.81 18.19 2.76
N MET A 171 -6.66 18.02 3.42
CA MET A 171 -6.56 17.32 4.71
C MET A 171 -7.41 18.02 5.77
N SER A 172 -7.29 19.35 5.91
CA SER A 172 -8.08 20.12 6.86
C SER A 172 -9.58 19.99 6.60
N LEU A 173 -9.96 20.03 5.32
CA LEU A 173 -11.33 19.88 4.86
C LEU A 173 -11.90 18.49 5.16
N PHE A 174 -11.12 17.45 4.90
CA PHE A 174 -11.48 16.07 5.20
C PHE A 174 -11.63 15.83 6.71
N LYS A 175 -10.68 16.35 7.51
CA LYS A 175 -10.73 16.29 8.98
C LYS A 175 -11.99 16.93 9.53
N ASN A 176 -12.36 18.10 9.01
CA ASN A 176 -13.57 18.80 9.42
C ASN A 176 -14.83 18.01 9.06
N MET A 177 -14.86 17.39 7.88
CA MET A 177 -15.99 16.54 7.45
C MET A 177 -16.20 15.37 8.42
N LEU A 178 -15.13 14.66 8.79
CA LEU A 178 -15.18 13.55 9.76
C LEU A 178 -15.60 13.99 11.16
N LYS A 179 -15.15 15.17 11.61
CA LYS A 179 -15.53 15.74 12.92
C LYS A 179 -17.02 16.11 12.95
N LEU A 180 -17.52 16.74 11.89
CA LEU A 180 -18.92 17.15 11.78
C LEU A 180 -19.88 15.96 11.71
N THR A 181 -19.47 14.88 11.06
CA THR A 181 -20.25 13.65 10.99
C THR A 181 -20.21 12.81 12.27
N ARG A 182 -19.39 13.21 13.28
CA ARG A 182 -19.14 12.46 14.53
C ARG A 182 -18.73 11.01 14.30
N MET A 183 -18.08 10.76 13.17
CA MET A 183 -17.69 9.44 12.70
C MET A 183 -16.41 8.91 13.35
N VAL A 184 -15.61 9.81 13.91
CA VAL A 184 -14.30 9.50 14.47
C VAL A 184 -14.19 10.02 15.91
N PRO A 185 -13.45 9.30 16.77
CA PRO A 185 -13.18 9.77 18.12
C PRO A 185 -12.34 11.06 18.07
N GLN A 186 -12.69 12.04 18.92
CA GLN A 186 -11.94 13.29 19.05
C GLN A 186 -10.83 13.12 20.09
N THR A 187 -9.88 12.22 19.81
CA THR A 187 -8.77 11.88 20.70
C THR A 187 -7.43 12.36 20.14
N ARG A 188 -6.43 12.48 21.02
CA ARG A 188 -5.07 12.90 20.64
C ARG A 188 -4.42 11.89 19.69
N GLU A 189 -4.69 10.61 19.90
CA GLU A 189 -4.17 9.50 19.10
C GLU A 189 -4.71 9.57 17.65
N PHE A 190 -5.99 9.93 17.49
CA PHE A 190 -6.57 10.15 16.17
C PHE A 190 -5.94 11.34 15.45
N ASP A 191 -5.70 12.45 16.18
CA ASP A 191 -5.04 13.63 15.61
C ASP A 191 -3.60 13.31 15.16
N GLN A 192 -2.83 12.56 15.96
CA GLN A 192 -1.48 12.09 15.61
C GLN A 192 -1.50 11.21 14.37
N TRP A 193 -2.40 10.23 14.31
CA TRP A 193 -2.56 9.37 13.15
C TRP A 193 -2.94 10.16 11.89
N PHE A 194 -3.82 11.16 12.02
CA PHE A 194 -4.22 12.00 10.88
C PHE A 194 -3.05 12.85 10.36
N ASP A 195 -2.20 13.35 11.25
CA ASP A 195 -0.99 14.08 10.88
C ASP A 195 0.02 13.17 10.15
N GLU A 196 0.07 11.88 10.48
CA GLU A 196 0.88 10.91 9.72
C GLU A 196 0.35 10.69 8.31
N VAL A 197 -0.97 10.60 8.14
CA VAL A 197 -1.58 10.56 6.79
C VAL A 197 -1.20 11.80 6.00
N ARG A 198 -1.15 12.97 6.64
CA ARG A 198 -0.75 14.22 6.00
C ARG A 198 0.72 14.18 5.56
N GLU A 199 1.62 13.72 6.43
CA GLU A 199 3.03 13.55 6.07
C GLU A 199 3.22 12.58 4.90
N MET A 200 2.44 11.49 4.87
CA MET A 200 2.49 10.55 3.74
C MET A 200 2.01 11.18 2.44
N MET A 201 0.97 12.01 2.47
CA MET A 201 0.50 12.74 1.30
C MET A 201 1.58 13.68 0.75
N HIS A 202 2.31 14.39 1.62
CA HIS A 202 3.42 15.26 1.22
C HIS A 202 4.58 14.47 0.61
N ARG A 203 4.91 13.30 1.18
CA ARG A 203 5.93 12.41 0.58
C ARG A 203 5.54 11.89 -0.80
N GLU A 204 4.26 11.60 -1.03
CA GLU A 204 3.76 11.08 -2.32
C GLU A 204 3.95 12.08 -3.48
N VAL A 205 4.00 13.38 -3.18
CA VAL A 205 4.24 14.45 -4.16
C VAL A 205 5.69 14.95 -4.16
N ASP A 206 6.56 14.36 -3.35
CA ASP A 206 7.99 14.71 -3.32
C ASP A 206 8.77 13.77 -4.25
N TYR A 207 8.92 14.20 -5.50
CA TYR A 207 9.58 13.40 -6.54
C TYR A 207 11.11 13.37 -6.40
N ASP A 208 11.70 14.29 -5.64
CA ASP A 208 13.13 14.25 -5.34
C ASP A 208 13.45 13.07 -4.41
N ILE A 209 12.63 12.87 -3.39
CA ILE A 209 12.74 11.70 -2.50
C ILE A 209 12.56 10.40 -3.28
N GLU A 210 11.57 10.32 -4.17
CA GLU A 210 11.31 9.13 -4.99
C GLU A 210 12.47 8.88 -5.97
N ALA A 211 12.99 9.91 -6.64
CA ALA A 211 14.14 9.80 -7.54
C ALA A 211 15.40 9.34 -6.80
N ALA A 212 15.72 9.95 -5.66
CA ALA A 212 16.89 9.59 -4.84
C ALA A 212 16.79 8.14 -4.34
N THR A 213 15.59 7.71 -3.95
CA THR A 213 15.36 6.34 -3.49
C THR A 213 15.44 5.33 -4.62
N THR A 214 14.87 5.65 -5.79
CA THR A 214 14.98 4.81 -6.98
C THR A 214 16.44 4.57 -7.35
N ARG A 215 17.29 5.62 -7.37
CA ARG A 215 18.73 5.48 -7.61
C ARG A 215 19.41 4.59 -6.57
N ARG A 216 19.09 4.77 -5.29
CA ARG A 216 19.65 3.97 -4.19
C ARG A 216 19.33 2.49 -4.35
N PHE A 217 18.09 2.15 -4.70
CA PHE A 217 17.69 0.75 -4.93
C PHE A 217 18.24 0.19 -6.24
N ALA A 218 18.36 1.01 -7.29
CA ALA A 218 19.04 0.63 -8.53
C ALA A 218 20.49 0.21 -8.25
N GLU A 219 21.21 0.98 -7.43
CA GLU A 219 22.58 0.66 -7.03
C GLU A 219 22.66 -0.61 -6.17
N ARG A 220 21.76 -0.79 -5.20
CA ARG A 220 21.70 -2.01 -4.36
C ARG A 220 21.43 -3.29 -5.15
N LEU A 221 20.75 -3.18 -6.29
CA LEU A 221 20.30 -4.31 -7.10
C LEU A 221 21.06 -4.46 -8.42
N LYS A 222 22.03 -3.60 -8.72
CA LYS A 222 22.73 -3.54 -10.01
C LYS A 222 23.41 -4.86 -10.41
N ASP A 223 23.92 -5.60 -9.43
CA ASP A 223 24.70 -6.83 -9.64
C ASP A 223 23.83 -8.09 -9.65
N ASP A 224 22.52 -7.95 -9.40
CA ASP A 224 21.59 -9.07 -9.40
C ASP A 224 20.75 -9.10 -10.70
N PRO A 225 21.00 -10.06 -11.61
CA PRO A 225 20.38 -10.08 -12.92
C PRO A 225 18.89 -10.42 -12.90
N ARG A 226 18.31 -10.72 -11.72
CA ARG A 226 16.88 -11.00 -11.54
C ARG A 226 16.03 -9.73 -11.42
N TYR A 227 16.64 -8.59 -11.10
CA TYR A 227 15.91 -7.34 -10.89
C TYR A 227 16.24 -6.30 -11.96
N ILE A 228 15.27 -5.43 -12.22
CA ILE A 228 15.40 -4.23 -13.02
C ILE A 228 14.82 -3.08 -12.20
N VAL A 229 15.59 -2.01 -12.06
CA VAL A 229 15.11 -0.75 -11.51
C VAL A 229 15.25 0.31 -12.61
N PRO A 230 14.19 1.06 -12.94
CA PRO A 230 14.26 2.14 -13.92
C PRO A 230 15.35 3.16 -13.55
N GLN A 231 16.06 3.66 -14.56
CA GLN A 231 17.06 4.70 -14.35
C GLN A 231 16.41 6.07 -14.42
N ILE A 232 16.71 6.94 -13.46
CA ILE A 232 16.22 8.32 -13.45
C ILE A 232 16.94 9.14 -14.52
N ILE A 233 16.17 9.93 -15.28
CA ILE A 233 16.69 10.82 -16.34
C ILE A 233 16.59 12.27 -15.87
N ASP A 234 17.64 12.71 -15.17
CA ASP A 234 17.72 14.01 -14.50
C ASP A 234 17.34 15.20 -15.38
N ASP A 235 17.70 15.17 -16.66
CA ASP A 235 17.43 16.27 -17.59
C ASP A 235 15.94 16.62 -17.70
N TYR A 236 15.05 15.66 -17.44
CA TYR A 236 13.59 15.84 -17.53
C TYR A 236 12.89 15.69 -16.17
N CYS A 237 13.63 15.70 -15.07
CA CYS A 237 13.07 15.72 -13.72
C CYS A 237 12.87 17.15 -13.23
N THR A 238 11.77 17.37 -12.50
CA THR A 238 11.46 18.58 -11.73
C THR A 238 10.71 18.18 -10.47
N ASP A 239 10.41 19.13 -9.58
CA ASP A 239 9.58 18.90 -8.39
C ASP A 239 8.21 18.28 -8.71
N GLN A 240 7.71 18.41 -9.95
CA GLN A 240 6.40 17.94 -10.40
C GLN A 240 6.46 16.91 -11.54
N ILE A 241 7.65 16.57 -12.03
CA ILE A 241 7.87 15.57 -13.08
C ILE A 241 8.97 14.62 -12.66
N LEU A 242 8.64 13.34 -12.54
CA LEU A 242 9.64 12.29 -12.36
C LEU A 242 9.82 11.57 -13.71
N CYS A 243 11.04 11.64 -14.25
CA CYS A 243 11.40 10.99 -15.49
C CYS A 243 12.31 9.79 -15.25
N MET A 244 11.96 8.64 -15.83
CA MET A 244 12.73 7.40 -15.72
C MET A 244 12.71 6.59 -17.02
N THR A 245 13.58 5.60 -17.17
CA THR A 245 13.56 4.68 -18.32
C THR A 245 12.24 3.91 -18.39
N PHE A 246 11.74 3.69 -19.61
CA PHE A 246 10.57 2.86 -19.83
C PHE A 246 10.95 1.38 -19.80
N GLU A 247 10.44 0.66 -18.81
CA GLU A 247 10.70 -0.77 -18.67
C GLU A 247 9.53 -1.61 -19.20
N ARG A 248 9.79 -2.39 -20.26
CA ARG A 248 8.82 -3.33 -20.83
C ARG A 248 8.66 -4.57 -19.94
N GLY A 249 7.44 -4.85 -19.52
CA GLY A 249 7.07 -6.03 -18.75
C GLY A 249 5.56 -6.24 -18.72
N VAL A 250 5.13 -7.39 -18.17
CA VAL A 250 3.73 -7.71 -17.95
C VAL A 250 3.38 -7.58 -16.46
N PRO A 251 2.15 -7.19 -16.10
CA PRO A 251 1.71 -7.21 -14.70
C PRO A 251 1.81 -8.61 -14.10
N ILE A 252 2.13 -8.69 -12.81
CA ILE A 252 2.27 -9.97 -12.10
C ILE A 252 0.97 -10.79 -12.08
N ASN A 253 -0.19 -10.15 -12.10
CA ASN A 253 -1.49 -10.83 -12.11
C ASN A 253 -2.01 -11.09 -13.53
N SER A 254 -1.20 -10.83 -14.56
CA SER A 254 -1.62 -11.03 -15.94
C SER A 254 -1.81 -12.52 -16.28
N PRO A 255 -2.75 -12.87 -17.17
CA PRO A 255 -2.95 -14.25 -17.61
C PRO A 255 -1.68 -14.89 -18.17
N VAL A 256 -0.84 -14.10 -18.86
CA VAL A 256 0.45 -14.56 -19.39
C VAL A 256 1.36 -15.01 -18.24
N MET A 257 1.48 -14.19 -17.19
CA MET A 257 2.29 -14.54 -16.02
C MET A 257 1.77 -15.80 -15.33
N LEU A 258 0.46 -15.89 -15.11
CA LEU A 258 -0.17 -17.05 -14.47
C LEU A 258 -0.10 -18.34 -15.32
N SER A 259 0.08 -18.21 -16.64
CA SER A 259 0.27 -19.35 -17.55
C SER A 259 1.70 -19.89 -17.61
N LEU A 260 2.68 -19.20 -17.02
CA LEU A 260 4.07 -19.66 -16.99
C LEU A 260 4.18 -21.03 -16.32
N PRO A 261 5.18 -21.86 -16.69
CA PRO A 261 5.51 -23.07 -15.96
C PRO A 261 5.69 -22.80 -14.46
N GLN A 262 5.25 -23.74 -13.62
CA GLN A 262 5.29 -23.63 -12.15
C GLN A 262 6.66 -23.19 -11.62
N GLU A 263 7.74 -23.74 -12.17
CA GLU A 263 9.10 -23.42 -11.72
C GLU A 263 9.48 -21.96 -11.97
N ARG A 264 9.06 -21.37 -13.10
CA ARG A 264 9.32 -19.95 -13.40
C ARG A 264 8.53 -19.05 -12.45
N ARG A 265 7.28 -19.41 -12.13
CA ARG A 265 6.50 -18.69 -11.11
C ARG A 265 7.12 -18.80 -9.72
N ASN A 266 7.67 -19.97 -9.37
CA ASN A 266 8.42 -20.17 -8.13
C ASN A 266 9.65 -19.26 -8.07
N GLN A 267 10.44 -19.18 -9.14
CA GLN A 267 11.64 -18.32 -9.20
C GLN A 267 11.32 -16.82 -9.08
N ILE A 268 10.28 -16.35 -9.79
CA ILE A 268 9.78 -14.96 -9.67
C ILE A 268 9.30 -14.71 -8.23
N GLY A 269 8.56 -15.66 -7.69
CA GLY A 269 8.08 -15.61 -6.33
C GLY A 269 9.20 -15.53 -5.29
N GLU A 270 10.23 -16.36 -5.45
CA GLU A 270 11.39 -16.39 -4.58
C GLU A 270 12.17 -15.07 -4.62
N ALA A 271 12.39 -14.52 -5.82
CA ALA A 271 13.03 -13.22 -5.98
C ALA A 271 12.21 -12.08 -5.34
N SER A 272 10.89 -12.08 -5.53
CA SER A 272 10.01 -11.08 -4.88
C SER A 272 10.09 -11.14 -3.35
N LEU A 273 10.04 -12.35 -2.79
CA LEU A 273 10.11 -12.54 -1.34
C LEU A 273 11.50 -12.21 -0.76
N GLU A 274 12.56 -12.46 -1.52
CA GLU A 274 13.92 -12.11 -1.12
C GLU A 274 14.11 -10.60 -0.95
N ILE A 275 13.47 -9.77 -1.78
CA ILE A 275 13.45 -8.31 -1.55
C ILE A 275 12.88 -7.99 -0.18
N ALA A 276 11.72 -8.55 0.19
CA ALA A 276 11.09 -8.31 1.49
C ALA A 276 11.97 -8.75 2.68
N VAL A 277 12.73 -9.84 2.52
CA VAL A 277 13.69 -10.29 3.53
C VAL A 277 14.87 -9.30 3.63
N ARG A 278 15.46 -8.88 2.50
CA ARG A 278 16.60 -7.95 2.48
C ARG A 278 16.25 -6.57 3.02
N GLU A 279 15.03 -6.09 2.77
CA GLU A 279 14.52 -4.83 3.36
C GLU A 279 14.60 -4.81 4.89
N ILE A 280 14.42 -5.95 5.56
CA ILE A 280 14.45 -6.07 7.03
C ILE A 280 15.86 -6.41 7.55
N PHE A 281 16.49 -7.41 6.94
CA PHE A 281 17.73 -7.97 7.47
C PHE A 281 18.99 -7.27 6.99
N GLU A 282 18.95 -6.63 5.82
CA GLU A 282 20.14 -6.05 5.17
C GLU A 282 20.06 -4.53 5.08
N TRP A 283 18.92 -3.98 4.64
CA TRP A 283 18.84 -2.55 4.31
C TRP A 283 18.24 -1.68 5.40
N GLY A 284 17.36 -2.23 6.25
CA GLY A 284 16.60 -1.45 7.23
C GLY A 284 15.66 -0.41 6.60
N GLU A 285 15.38 -0.56 5.30
CA GLU A 285 14.51 0.30 4.50
C GLU A 285 13.53 -0.60 3.75
N MET A 286 12.23 -0.32 3.86
CA MET A 286 11.19 -1.18 3.33
C MET A 286 10.12 -0.39 2.56
N GLN A 287 9.67 -0.97 1.46
CA GLN A 287 8.51 -0.45 0.72
C GLN A 287 7.23 -0.83 1.43
N THR A 288 6.50 0.17 1.91
CA THR A 288 5.33 -0.04 2.75
C THR A 288 4.01 -0.18 1.97
N ASP A 289 4.02 0.11 0.68
CA ASP A 289 2.89 -0.12 -0.23
C ASP A 289 2.94 -1.54 -0.82
N PRO A 290 1.98 -2.42 -0.48
CA PRO A 290 1.91 -3.78 -1.01
C PRO A 290 1.32 -3.87 -2.44
N ASN A 291 1.08 -2.75 -3.12
CA ASN A 291 0.42 -2.74 -4.42
C ASN A 291 1.19 -3.52 -5.50
N PHE A 292 0.50 -4.49 -6.10
CA PHE A 292 1.01 -5.29 -7.21
C PHE A 292 1.32 -4.47 -8.47
N GLY A 293 0.72 -3.29 -8.63
CA GLY A 293 1.02 -2.36 -9.72
C GLY A 293 2.46 -1.85 -9.72
N ASN A 294 3.17 -1.96 -8.59
CA ASN A 294 4.56 -1.53 -8.45
C ASN A 294 5.56 -2.56 -9.03
N TYR A 295 5.07 -3.72 -9.50
CA TYR A 295 5.88 -4.81 -10.01
C TYR A 295 5.43 -5.19 -11.43
N LEU A 296 6.38 -5.22 -12.36
CA LEU A 296 6.21 -5.89 -13.64
C LEU A 296 7.17 -7.06 -13.75
N VAL A 297 6.90 -7.98 -14.68
CA VAL A 297 7.82 -9.05 -15.04
C VAL A 297 8.22 -8.89 -16.49
N ARG A 298 9.52 -8.73 -16.75
CA ARG A 298 10.08 -8.91 -18.09
C ARG A 298 10.29 -10.40 -18.31
N LEU A 299 9.48 -10.95 -19.21
CA LEU A 299 9.53 -12.37 -19.52
C LEU A 299 10.78 -12.70 -20.34
N GLY A 300 11.54 -13.67 -19.86
CA GLY A 300 12.60 -14.32 -20.62
C GLY A 300 12.07 -15.45 -21.50
N ASN A 301 12.96 -16.02 -22.32
CA ASN A 301 12.67 -17.21 -23.13
C ASN A 301 12.80 -18.51 -22.31
N GLY A 302 13.33 -18.45 -21.08
CA GLY A 302 13.47 -19.61 -20.19
C GLY A 302 14.68 -20.51 -20.48
N SER A 303 15.49 -20.20 -21.51
CA SER A 303 16.76 -20.87 -21.83
C SER A 303 17.95 -19.93 -21.63
N ASP A 304 17.99 -18.85 -22.43
CA ASP A 304 19.13 -17.93 -22.54
C ASP A 304 18.87 -16.60 -21.82
N SER A 305 17.60 -16.34 -21.51
CA SER A 305 17.15 -15.18 -20.76
C SER A 305 16.19 -15.62 -19.67
N GLN A 306 16.56 -15.32 -18.43
CA GLN A 306 15.70 -15.53 -17.27
C GLN A 306 14.64 -14.42 -17.16
N ASP A 307 13.57 -14.73 -16.44
CA ASP A 307 12.59 -13.73 -16.03
C ASP A 307 13.21 -12.69 -15.10
N LYS A 308 12.78 -11.45 -15.25
CA LYS A 308 13.25 -10.34 -14.39
C LYS A 308 12.08 -9.58 -13.79
N ILE A 309 12.19 -9.25 -12.51
CA ILE A 309 11.23 -8.40 -11.80
C ILE A 309 11.65 -6.96 -12.00
N ILE A 310 10.73 -6.15 -12.53
CA ILE A 310 10.89 -4.71 -12.64
C ILE A 310 10.20 -4.08 -11.43
N LEU A 311 10.94 -3.30 -10.66
CA LEU A 311 10.47 -2.55 -9.50
C LEU A 311 10.24 -1.09 -9.93
N LEU A 312 8.97 -0.65 -9.96
CA LEU A 312 8.60 0.63 -10.60
C LEU A 312 8.47 1.81 -9.64
N ASP A 313 8.08 1.58 -8.39
CA ASP A 313 7.70 2.65 -7.47
C ASP A 313 8.47 2.49 -6.15
N PHE A 314 9.12 3.57 -5.73
CA PHE A 314 9.88 3.67 -4.49
C PHE A 314 9.41 4.84 -3.61
N GLY A 315 8.27 5.47 -3.91
CA GLY A 315 7.75 6.63 -3.17
C GLY A 315 7.31 6.31 -1.74
N ALA A 316 6.95 5.04 -1.47
CA ALA A 316 6.50 4.57 -0.16
C ALA A 316 7.58 3.84 0.66
N ILE A 317 8.86 4.12 0.40
CA ILE A 317 9.98 3.54 1.15
C ILE A 317 10.13 4.25 2.50
N ARG A 318 10.29 3.47 3.57
CA ARG A 318 10.54 3.97 4.92
C ARG A 318 11.78 3.32 5.51
N GLN A 319 12.57 4.12 6.20
CA GLN A 319 13.61 3.62 7.09
C GLN A 319 12.98 3.26 8.44
N PHE A 320 13.42 2.13 8.98
CA PHE A 320 13.01 1.64 10.29
C PHE A 320 14.17 1.78 11.27
N ASP A 321 13.87 2.03 12.54
CA ASP A 321 14.89 2.13 13.57
C ASP A 321 15.53 0.76 13.84
N GLU A 322 16.84 0.74 14.12
CA GLU A 322 17.58 -0.52 14.35
C GLU A 322 17.04 -1.32 15.53
N HIS A 323 16.42 -0.65 16.51
CA HIS A 323 15.88 -1.33 17.68
C HIS A 323 14.65 -2.15 17.32
N LEU A 324 13.70 -1.58 16.58
CA LEU A 324 12.56 -2.30 16.02
C LEU A 324 13.01 -3.39 15.04
N LEU A 325 14.01 -3.13 14.20
CA LEU A 325 14.57 -4.16 13.32
C LEU A 325 15.16 -5.31 14.12
N SER A 326 15.87 -5.05 15.22
CA SER A 326 16.36 -6.11 16.11
C SER A 326 15.21 -6.94 16.69
N VAL A 327 14.11 -6.30 17.11
CA VAL A 327 12.92 -7.02 17.60
C VAL A 327 12.30 -7.87 16.48
N ALA A 328 12.15 -7.31 15.27
CA ALA A 328 11.62 -8.05 14.12
C ALA A 328 12.50 -9.25 13.75
N ARG A 329 13.84 -9.10 13.76
CA ARG A 329 14.80 -10.18 13.53
C ARG A 329 14.64 -11.30 14.57
N ASN A 330 14.51 -10.95 15.85
CA ASN A 330 14.29 -11.91 16.93
C ASN A 330 12.95 -12.67 16.79
N LEU A 331 11.87 -11.97 16.42
CA LEU A 331 10.57 -12.60 16.15
C LEU A 331 10.66 -13.60 14.98
N ILE A 332 11.38 -13.23 13.92
CA ILE A 332 11.60 -14.11 12.76
C ILE A 332 12.48 -15.31 13.15
N GLN A 333 13.50 -15.13 13.99
CA GLN A 333 14.34 -16.22 14.49
C GLN A 333 13.53 -17.22 15.34
N ALA A 334 12.69 -16.72 16.25
CA ALA A 334 11.75 -17.54 17.02
C ALA A 334 10.77 -18.29 16.11
N GLY A 335 10.25 -17.62 15.08
CA GLY A 335 9.40 -18.21 14.06
C GLY A 335 10.09 -19.32 13.25
N TYR A 336 11.35 -19.11 12.88
CA TYR A 336 12.19 -20.09 12.19
C TYR A 336 12.41 -21.35 13.04
N ARG A 337 12.65 -21.18 14.35
CA ARG A 337 12.76 -22.30 15.30
C ARG A 337 11.40 -22.89 15.68
N HIS A 338 10.32 -22.16 15.41
CA HIS A 338 8.95 -22.45 15.82
C HIS A 338 8.83 -22.63 17.34
N ASP A 339 9.54 -21.78 18.10
CA ASP A 339 9.61 -21.82 19.56
C ASP A 339 8.71 -20.72 20.16
N SER A 340 7.65 -21.14 20.87
CA SER A 340 6.69 -20.23 21.49
C SER A 340 7.28 -19.42 22.64
N ASP A 341 8.19 -19.98 23.42
CA ASP A 341 8.78 -19.28 24.56
C ASP A 341 9.80 -18.25 24.07
N GLU A 342 10.58 -18.60 23.05
CA GLU A 342 11.45 -17.66 22.35
C GLU A 342 10.66 -16.53 21.71
N MET A 343 9.51 -16.82 21.10
CA MET A 343 8.62 -15.82 20.51
C MET A 343 8.11 -14.83 21.58
N VAL A 344 7.73 -15.32 22.77
CA VAL A 344 7.33 -14.45 23.89
C VAL A 344 8.50 -13.59 24.38
N ARG A 345 9.70 -14.18 24.51
CA ARG A 345 10.91 -13.44 24.92
C ARG A 345 11.30 -12.37 23.90
N ALA A 346 11.10 -12.61 22.61
CA ALA A 346 11.37 -11.66 21.55
C ALA A 346 10.44 -10.44 21.58
N MET A 347 9.26 -10.53 22.20
CA MET A 347 8.35 -9.39 22.42
C MET A 347 8.80 -8.54 23.61
N THR A 348 9.97 -7.93 23.53
CA THR A 348 10.45 -6.97 24.54
C THR A 348 11.35 -5.92 23.91
N GLY A 349 11.54 -4.81 24.63
CA GLY A 349 12.44 -3.74 24.26
C GLY A 349 11.72 -2.59 23.56
N TYR A 350 10.58 -2.83 22.92
CA TYR A 350 9.80 -1.76 22.29
C TYR A 350 8.60 -1.40 23.17
N GLU A 351 8.29 -0.11 23.32
CA GLU A 351 7.25 0.40 24.25
C GLU A 351 5.93 -0.38 24.13
N PHE A 352 5.49 -0.66 22.91
CA PHE A 352 4.31 -1.50 22.68
C PHE A 352 4.44 -2.90 23.28
N PHE A 353 5.51 -3.63 22.98
CA PHE A 353 5.72 -4.98 23.50
C PHE A 353 5.92 -5.00 25.01
N ASP A 354 6.53 -3.96 25.57
CA ASP A 354 6.72 -3.83 27.01
C ASP A 354 5.42 -3.44 27.73
N SER A 355 4.52 -2.70 27.06
CA SER A 355 3.19 -2.37 27.57
C SER A 355 2.21 -3.55 27.58
N ILE A 356 2.47 -4.60 26.77
CA ILE A 356 1.60 -5.77 26.69
C ILE A 356 1.74 -6.62 27.97
N PRO A 357 0.64 -6.90 28.69
CA PRO A 357 0.65 -7.76 29.86
C PRO A 357 1.23 -9.15 29.55
N GLN A 358 2.06 -9.67 30.45
CA GLN A 358 2.71 -11.00 30.29
C GLN A 358 1.70 -12.14 30.07
N SER A 359 0.48 -12.03 30.61
CA SER A 359 -0.60 -13.00 30.41
C SER A 359 -1.19 -13.00 28.99
N ILE A 360 -0.91 -11.96 28.18
CA ILE A 360 -1.42 -11.80 26.81
C ILE A 360 -0.37 -12.21 25.78
N LYS A 361 0.94 -12.04 26.08
CA LYS A 361 2.03 -12.38 25.15
C LYS A 361 1.95 -13.80 24.57
N PRO A 362 1.55 -14.85 25.31
CA PRO A 362 1.39 -16.19 24.73
C PRO A 362 0.35 -16.28 23.61
N ASP A 363 -0.75 -15.51 23.68
CA ASP A 363 -1.76 -15.52 22.62
C ASP A 363 -1.27 -14.76 21.38
N MET A 364 -0.57 -13.64 21.59
CA MET A 364 0.11 -12.92 20.50
C MET A 364 1.21 -13.78 19.85
N ALA A 365 1.93 -14.57 20.62
CA ALA A 365 2.98 -15.46 20.12
C ALA A 365 2.41 -16.46 19.11
N LYS A 366 1.20 -16.97 19.34
CA LYS A 366 0.53 -17.84 18.37
C LYS A 366 0.19 -17.13 17.06
N VAL A 367 -0.09 -15.82 17.09
CA VAL A 367 -0.32 -15.03 15.86
C VAL A 367 0.98 -14.87 15.09
N PHE A 368 2.08 -14.54 15.77
CA PHE A 368 3.39 -14.39 15.12
C PHE A 368 3.95 -15.71 14.61
N LEU A 369 3.85 -16.79 15.39
CA LEU A 369 4.24 -18.13 14.95
C LEU A 369 3.49 -18.55 13.68
N LEU A 370 2.19 -18.25 13.61
CA LEU A 370 1.41 -18.44 12.38
C LEU A 370 1.94 -17.54 11.25
N ALA A 371 2.17 -16.26 11.50
CA ALA A 371 2.69 -15.33 10.48
C ALA A 371 4.07 -15.74 9.92
N THR A 372 4.86 -16.48 10.71
CA THR A 372 6.16 -17.03 10.34
C THR A 372 6.12 -18.51 9.96
N GLU A 373 4.93 -19.11 9.77
CA GLU A 373 4.77 -20.55 9.53
C GLU A 373 5.63 -21.05 8.36
N ALA A 374 5.71 -20.29 7.27
CA ALA A 374 6.52 -20.62 6.10
C ALA A 374 8.04 -20.66 6.37
N PHE A 375 8.51 -20.09 7.48
CA PHE A 375 9.92 -20.09 7.88
C PHE A 375 10.30 -21.36 8.64
N SER A 376 9.32 -22.17 9.08
CA SER A 376 9.51 -23.43 9.79
C SER A 376 9.58 -24.65 8.84
N THR A 377 9.65 -25.87 9.38
CA THR A 377 9.59 -27.13 8.62
C THR A 377 8.63 -28.11 9.28
N THR A 378 8.25 -29.17 8.57
CA THR A 378 7.46 -30.28 9.14
C THR A 378 8.14 -30.99 10.31
N ALA A 379 9.45 -30.80 10.50
CA ALA A 379 10.19 -31.39 11.61
C ALA A 379 10.06 -30.59 12.91
N ASN A 380 9.99 -29.25 12.84
CA ASN A 380 9.92 -28.40 14.03
C ASN A 380 8.56 -27.70 14.24
N ASN A 381 7.68 -27.74 13.25
CA ASN A 381 6.33 -27.20 13.34
C ASN A 381 5.29 -28.30 13.08
N PRO A 382 4.71 -28.87 14.15
CA PRO A 382 3.67 -29.91 14.04
C PRO A 382 2.31 -29.33 13.58
N ASP A 383 2.11 -28.02 13.63
CA ASP A 383 0.87 -27.34 13.27
C ASP A 383 0.79 -27.02 11.76
N LEU A 384 1.82 -27.35 10.98
CA LEU A 384 1.84 -27.14 9.52
C LEU A 384 0.69 -27.92 8.86
N PRO A 385 -0.15 -27.24 8.04
CA PRO A 385 -1.23 -27.93 7.34
C PRO A 385 -0.69 -29.00 6.37
N GLU A 386 -1.42 -30.10 6.22
CA GLU A 386 -0.94 -31.25 5.45
C GLU A 386 -0.65 -30.91 3.98
N GLY A 387 0.56 -31.25 3.53
CA GLY A 387 1.01 -31.10 2.16
C GLY A 387 1.12 -29.65 1.68
N VAL A 388 1.30 -28.67 2.57
CA VAL A 388 1.69 -27.29 2.19
C VAL A 388 3.18 -27.15 1.92
N MET A 389 3.97 -28.19 2.19
CA MET A 389 5.39 -28.21 1.90
C MET A 389 5.68 -29.33 0.91
N ASP A 390 6.42 -29.01 -0.16
CA ASP A 390 6.81 -30.00 -1.16
C ASP A 390 8.12 -30.73 -0.79
N GLU A 391 8.53 -31.68 -1.64
CA GLU A 391 9.74 -32.48 -1.44
C GLU A 391 11.02 -31.63 -1.40
N GLN A 392 11.02 -30.44 -2.03
CA GLN A 392 12.12 -29.48 -2.02
C GLN A 392 12.05 -28.48 -0.85
N GLN A 393 11.17 -28.73 0.14
CA GLN A 393 10.92 -27.85 1.28
C GLN A 393 10.41 -26.46 0.86
N ARG A 394 9.74 -26.36 -0.29
CA ARG A 394 9.07 -25.12 -0.71
C ARG A 394 7.68 -25.08 -0.13
N TYR A 395 7.32 -23.93 0.43
CA TYR A 395 6.02 -23.67 1.00
C TYR A 395 5.03 -23.23 -0.09
N ASP A 396 3.87 -23.90 -0.15
CA ASP A 396 2.79 -23.66 -1.09
C ASP A 396 1.81 -22.60 -0.54
N TRP A 397 2.03 -21.36 -0.98
CA TRP A 397 1.30 -20.19 -0.50
C TRP A 397 -0.17 -20.17 -0.89
N LYS A 398 -0.50 -20.77 -2.04
CA LYS A 398 -1.89 -20.82 -2.52
C LYS A 398 -2.68 -21.90 -1.80
N LYS A 399 -2.07 -23.06 -1.55
CA LYS A 399 -2.73 -24.10 -0.75
C LYS A 399 -2.92 -23.66 0.70
N SER A 400 -1.94 -22.97 1.28
CA SER A 400 -2.01 -22.60 2.70
C SER A 400 -2.92 -21.40 2.99
N GLN A 401 -3.11 -20.49 2.02
CA GLN A 401 -3.84 -19.23 2.21
C GLN A 401 -3.34 -18.46 3.46
N LEU A 402 -2.02 -18.46 3.70
CA LEU A 402 -1.44 -17.98 4.96
C LEU A 402 -1.84 -16.53 5.29
N HIS A 403 -1.83 -15.62 4.32
CA HIS A 403 -2.24 -14.23 4.50
C HIS A 403 -3.64 -14.13 5.14
N SER A 404 -4.61 -14.91 4.63
CA SER A 404 -5.98 -14.95 5.12
C SER A 404 -6.08 -15.57 6.52
N ARG A 405 -5.35 -16.66 6.79
CA ARG A 405 -5.33 -17.30 8.12
C ARG A 405 -4.74 -16.38 9.19
N VAL A 406 -3.66 -15.67 8.87
CA VAL A 406 -3.03 -14.69 9.76
C VAL A 406 -4.01 -13.58 10.10
N MET A 407 -4.67 -12.98 9.09
CA MET A 407 -5.68 -11.94 9.29
C MET A 407 -6.85 -12.40 10.15
N GLN A 408 -7.38 -13.59 9.88
CA GLN A 408 -8.47 -14.15 10.68
C GLN A 408 -8.06 -14.38 12.13
N ARG A 409 -6.84 -14.88 12.38
CA ARG A 409 -6.34 -15.12 13.74
C ARG A 409 -6.05 -13.82 14.49
N ALA A 410 -5.43 -12.85 13.82
CA ALA A 410 -5.16 -11.53 14.37
C ALA A 410 -6.47 -10.84 14.76
N SER A 411 -7.48 -10.84 13.87
CA SER A 411 -8.80 -10.29 14.14
C SER A 411 -9.48 -10.93 15.36
N LYS A 412 -9.50 -12.26 15.46
CA LYS A 412 -10.03 -12.97 16.63
C LYS A 412 -9.29 -12.63 17.93
N SER A 413 -7.97 -12.48 17.86
CA SER A 413 -7.13 -12.15 19.01
C SER A 413 -7.43 -10.73 19.50
N MET A 414 -7.51 -9.76 18.59
CA MET A 414 -7.89 -8.36 18.88
C MET A 414 -9.31 -8.23 19.43
N ALA A 415 -10.27 -9.03 18.95
CA ALA A 415 -11.64 -9.00 19.46
C ALA A 415 -11.78 -9.53 20.90
N SER A 416 -10.80 -10.31 21.37
CA SER A 416 -10.90 -11.05 22.64
C SER A 416 -10.24 -10.36 23.85
N ARG A 417 -9.29 -9.43 23.66
CA ARG A 417 -8.47 -8.82 24.74
C ARG A 417 -7.98 -7.40 24.39
N TYR A 418 -7.51 -6.69 25.43
CA TYR A 418 -7.11 -5.27 25.51
C TYR A 418 -6.79 -4.54 24.18
N PHE A 419 -7.48 -3.42 23.99
CA PHE A 419 -7.15 -2.36 23.03
C PHE A 419 -5.77 -1.76 23.39
N SER A 420 -4.72 -2.24 22.72
CA SER A 420 -3.50 -1.46 22.52
C SER A 420 -3.27 -1.41 21.01
N VAL A 421 -3.23 -0.21 20.45
CA VAL A 421 -2.97 -0.01 19.03
C VAL A 421 -1.48 -0.33 18.83
N PRO A 422 -1.12 -1.27 17.93
CA PRO A 422 0.28 -1.53 17.64
C PRO A 422 0.95 -0.28 17.06
N PRO A 423 2.26 -0.09 17.30
CA PRO A 423 3.03 0.99 16.72
C PRO A 423 2.87 1.00 15.22
N LYS A 424 2.83 2.20 14.65
CA LYS A 424 2.72 2.40 13.20
C LYS A 424 3.76 1.60 12.44
N GLU A 425 5.01 1.59 12.91
CA GLU A 425 6.11 0.89 12.28
C GLU A 425 5.86 -0.62 12.22
N PHE A 426 5.28 -1.18 13.29
CA PHE A 426 4.91 -2.58 13.32
C PHE A 426 3.78 -2.91 12.34
N MET A 427 2.80 -2.02 12.18
CA MET A 427 1.73 -2.18 11.19
C MET A 427 2.27 -2.18 9.75
N PHE A 428 3.23 -1.29 9.44
CA PHE A 428 3.87 -1.24 8.13
C PHE A 428 4.61 -2.55 7.81
N ILE A 429 5.40 -3.07 8.77
CA ILE A 429 6.13 -4.34 8.62
C ILE A 429 5.13 -5.49 8.40
N SER A 430 4.11 -5.59 9.26
CA SER A 430 3.07 -6.64 9.12
C SER A 430 2.39 -6.57 7.75
N ARG A 431 2.06 -5.36 7.28
CA ARG A 431 1.43 -5.18 5.97
C ARG A 431 2.33 -5.59 4.82
N LYS A 432 3.63 -5.28 4.87
CA LYS A 432 4.57 -5.73 3.86
C LYS A 432 4.58 -7.26 3.75
N PHE A 433 4.65 -7.97 4.87
CA PHE A 433 4.58 -9.44 4.86
C PHE A 433 3.26 -9.97 4.30
N ILE A 434 2.12 -9.41 4.72
CA ILE A 434 0.80 -9.80 4.18
C ILE A 434 0.74 -9.55 2.67
N GLY A 435 1.26 -8.41 2.20
CA GLY A 435 1.37 -8.07 0.79
C GLY A 435 2.22 -9.08 0.02
N ALA A 436 3.40 -9.41 0.54
CA ALA A 436 4.28 -10.42 -0.03
C ALA A 436 3.62 -11.81 -0.06
N TYR A 437 2.89 -12.20 0.99
CA TYR A 437 2.21 -13.49 1.03
C TYR A 437 1.05 -13.53 0.03
N THR A 438 0.29 -12.45 -0.08
CA THR A 438 -0.75 -12.30 -1.10
C THR A 438 -0.15 -12.37 -2.50
N PHE A 439 1.00 -11.72 -2.73
CA PHE A 439 1.76 -11.83 -3.99
C PHE A 439 2.01 -13.31 -4.32
N MET A 440 2.61 -14.05 -3.38
CA MET A 440 2.91 -15.46 -3.57
C MET A 440 1.68 -16.31 -3.87
N THR A 441 0.57 -16.06 -3.16
CA THR A 441 -0.70 -16.77 -3.37
C THR A 441 -1.28 -16.46 -4.76
N VAL A 442 -1.29 -15.19 -5.19
CA VAL A 442 -1.85 -14.76 -6.48
C VAL A 442 -1.13 -15.43 -7.64
N ILE A 443 0.19 -15.51 -7.56
CA ILE A 443 1.02 -16.06 -8.63
C ILE A 443 1.17 -17.58 -8.57
N ASP A 444 0.50 -18.21 -7.61
CA ASP A 444 0.54 -19.65 -7.36
C ASP A 444 1.98 -20.18 -7.27
N ALA A 445 2.80 -19.50 -6.47
CA ALA A 445 4.20 -19.84 -6.31
C ALA A 445 4.42 -20.72 -5.07
N LYS A 446 5.50 -21.48 -5.11
CA LYS A 446 6.04 -22.27 -4.01
C LYS A 446 7.48 -21.83 -3.77
N THR A 447 7.82 -21.45 -2.55
CA THR A 447 9.14 -20.86 -2.25
C THR A 447 9.81 -21.50 -1.05
N ASN A 448 11.13 -21.58 -1.05
CA ASN A 448 11.90 -21.93 0.14
C ASN A 448 12.37 -20.68 0.90
N VAL A 449 11.44 -20.01 1.57
CA VAL A 449 11.74 -18.79 2.36
C VAL A 449 12.60 -19.10 3.59
N ARG A 450 12.46 -20.31 4.16
CA ARG A 450 13.33 -20.77 5.25
C ARG A 450 14.80 -20.67 4.87
N LYS A 451 15.18 -21.14 3.67
CA LYS A 451 16.54 -21.05 3.15
C LYS A 451 17.02 -19.60 2.96
N MET A 452 16.12 -18.68 2.61
CA MET A 452 16.46 -17.26 2.46
C MET A 452 16.79 -16.63 3.81
N VAL A 453 15.90 -16.82 4.79
CA VAL A 453 16.02 -16.26 6.13
C VAL A 453 17.21 -16.87 6.88
N ALA A 454 17.51 -18.16 6.69
CA ALA A 454 18.64 -18.85 7.33
C ALA A 454 20.00 -18.18 7.09
N LYS A 455 20.17 -17.39 6.02
CA LYS A 455 21.41 -16.65 5.76
C LYS A 455 21.67 -15.51 6.75
N PHE A 456 20.64 -15.10 7.49
CA PHE A 456 20.65 -13.94 8.38
C PHE A 456 20.46 -14.32 9.86
N LEU A 457 20.36 -15.61 10.19
CA LEU A 457 20.02 -16.14 11.52
C LEU A 457 21.18 -16.79 12.29
#